data_AF-A0A9E5AXN1-F1
#
_entry.id   AF-A0A9E5AXN1-F1
#
_cell.length_a   1.000
_cell.length_b   1.000
_cell.length_c   1.000
_cell.angle_alpha   90.00
_cell.angle_beta   90.00
_cell.angle_gamma   90.00
#
_symmetry.space_group_name_H-M   'P 1'
#
loop_
_entity.id
_entity.type
_entity.pdbx_description
1 polymer ?
#
loop_
_entity_poly.entity_id
_entity_poly.type
_entity_poly.pdbx_seq_one_letter_code
_entity_poly.pdbx_strand_id
1 'polypeptide(L)'
;MSELVGNLLVAQSGGPTCAINASIAGVITEAGRHECIKEIYGGLNGILGILNEELIDINEEKHKTIEGLKHTPAAALGTCRYKIDFKKKPEHAAREMERLFEVFAAHDIRYFFYAGGNDSQDTAHKIYQESQKRGYEMRVMGVPKTIDNDLPHTDHCPG
;
A
#
# COMPACT_ATOMS: atom_id res chain seq x y z
N MET A 1 5.43 -4.03 -24.92
CA MET A 1 4.95 -4.79 -23.75
C MET A 1 3.45 -4.62 -23.70
N SER A 2 2.70 -5.69 -23.43
CA SER A 2 1.25 -5.59 -23.18
C SER A 2 1.00 -4.72 -21.95
N GLU A 3 -0.15 -4.06 -21.90
CA GLU A 3 -0.57 -3.29 -20.74
C GLU A 3 -0.84 -4.24 -19.56
N LEU A 4 -0.29 -3.93 -18.38
CA LEU A 4 -0.54 -4.69 -17.16
C LEU A 4 -1.95 -4.39 -16.66
N VAL A 5 -2.81 -5.41 -16.59
CA VAL A 5 -4.21 -5.26 -16.17
C VAL A 5 -4.44 -6.02 -14.87
N GLY A 6 -5.09 -5.39 -13.90
CA GLY A 6 -5.54 -6.03 -12.66
C GLY A 6 -5.98 -5.03 -11.60
N ASN A 7 -6.02 -5.47 -10.35
CA ASN A 7 -6.55 -4.66 -9.25
C ASN A 7 -5.45 -3.88 -8.53
N LEU A 8 -5.85 -2.77 -7.91
CA LEU A 8 -4.99 -1.95 -7.07
C LEU A 8 -5.29 -2.21 -5.60
N LEU A 9 -4.24 -2.32 -4.80
CA LEU A 9 -4.31 -2.33 -3.35
C LEU A 9 -3.54 -1.13 -2.80
N VAL A 10 -4.16 -0.37 -1.91
CA VAL A 10 -3.52 0.73 -1.18
C VAL A 10 -3.61 0.52 0.32
N ALA A 11 -2.54 0.79 1.06
CA ALA A 11 -2.54 0.67 2.53
C ALA A 11 -1.66 1.71 3.22
N GLN A 12 -1.96 1.97 4.49
CA GLN A 12 -1.28 2.97 5.33
C GLN A 12 -0.44 2.29 6.43
N SER A 13 0.72 2.86 6.73
CA SER A 13 1.72 2.25 7.60
C SER A 13 2.37 3.26 8.55
N GLY A 14 2.70 2.80 9.75
CA GLY A 14 3.40 3.58 10.76
C GLY A 14 2.50 4.61 11.45
N GLY A 15 3.13 5.65 12.00
CA GLY A 15 2.42 6.73 12.68
C GLY A 15 1.56 7.55 11.69
N PRO A 16 0.27 7.76 11.97
CA PRO A 16 -0.60 8.52 11.08
C PRO A 16 -0.22 10.01 11.09
N THR A 17 -0.57 10.76 10.04
CA THR A 17 -0.30 12.20 9.91
C THR A 17 -1.56 12.97 9.56
N CYS A 18 -1.48 14.31 9.51
CA CYS A 18 -2.57 15.14 9.02
C CYS A 18 -2.79 15.02 7.50
N ALA A 19 -1.79 14.54 6.74
CA ALA A 19 -1.79 14.56 5.29
C ALA A 19 -1.87 13.17 4.63
N ILE A 20 -1.66 12.07 5.38
CA ILE A 20 -1.58 10.72 4.78
C ILE A 20 -2.87 10.33 4.03
N ASN A 21 -4.04 10.74 4.52
CA ASN A 21 -5.31 10.49 3.83
C ASN A 21 -5.43 11.27 2.51
N ALA A 22 -4.83 12.46 2.40
CA ALA A 22 -4.78 13.19 1.14
C ALA A 22 -3.93 12.45 0.09
N SER A 23 -2.82 11.84 0.51
CA SER A 23 -2.02 10.98 -0.37
C SER A 23 -2.80 9.76 -0.85
N ILE A 24 -3.55 9.10 0.05
CA ILE A 24 -4.40 7.95 -0.32
C ILE A 24 -5.52 8.38 -1.28
N ALA A 25 -6.17 9.52 -1.03
CA ALA A 25 -7.19 10.05 -1.93
C ALA A 25 -6.63 10.32 -3.33
N GLY A 26 -5.39 10.83 -3.42
CA GLY A 26 -4.70 11.03 -4.70
C GLY A 26 -4.48 9.72 -5.46
N VAL A 27 -4.03 8.66 -4.78
CA VAL A 27 -3.86 7.32 -5.37
C VAL A 27 -5.20 6.80 -5.89
N ILE A 28 -6.25 6.80 -5.06
CA ILE A 28 -7.58 6.27 -5.44
C ILE A 28 -8.16 7.06 -6.61
N THR A 29 -8.10 8.40 -6.54
CA THR A 29 -8.68 9.28 -7.57
C THR A 29 -7.99 9.08 -8.91
N GLU A 30 -6.65 8.99 -8.92
CA GLU A 30 -5.92 8.80 -10.17
C GLU A 30 -6.10 7.38 -10.70
N ALA A 31 -6.08 6.36 -9.83
CA ALA A 31 -6.30 4.97 -10.21
C ALA A 31 -7.63 4.76 -10.95
N GLY A 32 -8.71 5.38 -10.49
CA GLY A 32 -10.04 5.30 -11.12
C GLY A 32 -10.14 5.92 -12.52
N ARG A 33 -9.05 6.51 -13.05
CA ARG A 33 -8.99 7.10 -14.40
C ARG A 33 -8.34 6.18 -15.43
N HIS A 34 -7.84 5.02 -15.02
CA HIS A 34 -7.11 4.09 -15.88
C HIS A 34 -7.87 2.76 -15.99
N GLU A 35 -8.30 2.37 -17.20
CA GLU A 35 -9.07 1.14 -17.44
C GLU A 35 -8.28 -0.15 -17.13
N CYS A 36 -6.95 -0.07 -17.10
CA CYS A 36 -6.10 -1.20 -16.71
C CYS A 36 -6.14 -1.50 -15.20
N ILE A 37 -6.68 -0.59 -14.38
CA ILE A 37 -6.99 -0.81 -12.97
C ILE A 37 -8.49 -1.12 -12.86
N LYS A 38 -8.81 -2.39 -12.59
CA LYS A 38 -10.20 -2.86 -12.59
C LYS A 38 -10.94 -2.50 -11.30
N GLU A 39 -10.37 -2.88 -10.17
CA GLU A 39 -10.91 -2.61 -8.84
C GLU A 39 -9.86 -1.98 -7.94
N ILE A 40 -10.30 -1.22 -6.93
CA ILE A 40 -9.44 -0.57 -5.95
C ILE A 40 -9.78 -1.10 -4.56
N TYR A 41 -8.80 -1.71 -3.90
CA TYR A 41 -8.90 -2.22 -2.54
C TYR A 41 -8.11 -1.35 -1.55
N GLY A 42 -8.64 -1.23 -0.34
CA GLY A 42 -7.95 -0.68 0.82
C GLY A 42 -7.53 -1.79 1.77
N GLY A 43 -6.24 -1.87 2.11
CA GLY A 43 -5.75 -2.79 3.14
C GLY A 43 -5.98 -2.19 4.52
N LEU A 44 -6.86 -2.80 5.31
CA LEU A 44 -7.13 -2.33 6.66
C LEU A 44 -5.90 -2.54 7.56
N ASN A 45 -5.64 -1.62 8.48
CA ASN A 45 -4.60 -1.76 9.50
C ASN A 45 -3.19 -2.04 8.91
N GLY A 46 -2.90 -1.56 7.70
CA GLY A 46 -1.60 -1.71 7.04
C GLY A 46 -1.28 -3.15 6.64
N ILE A 47 0.01 -3.50 6.63
CA ILE A 47 0.44 -4.83 6.16
C ILE A 47 -0.12 -5.99 7.00
N LEU A 48 -0.44 -5.74 8.28
CA LEU A 48 -0.99 -6.76 9.16
C LEU A 48 -2.41 -7.17 8.73
N GLY A 49 -3.28 -6.23 8.36
CA GLY A 49 -4.59 -6.59 7.86
C GLY A 49 -4.49 -7.25 6.47
N ILE A 50 -3.55 -6.84 5.62
CA ILE A 50 -3.31 -7.56 4.35
C ILE A 50 -2.93 -9.03 4.60
N LEU A 51 -2.04 -9.31 5.56
CA LEU A 51 -1.69 -10.70 5.94
C LEU A 51 -2.90 -11.50 6.43
N ASN A 52 -3.83 -10.83 7.12
CA ASN A 52 -5.10 -11.40 7.58
C ASN A 52 -6.21 -11.37 6.53
N GLU A 53 -5.93 -10.89 5.31
CA GLU A 53 -6.91 -10.71 4.24
C GLU A 53 -8.09 -9.78 4.60
N GLU A 54 -7.81 -8.80 5.46
CA GLU A 54 -8.73 -7.71 5.83
C GLU A 54 -8.65 -6.58 4.80
N LEU A 55 -9.36 -6.75 3.68
CA LEU A 55 -9.46 -5.78 2.60
C LEU A 55 -10.85 -5.15 2.55
N ILE A 56 -10.91 -3.87 2.18
CA ILE A 56 -12.17 -3.19 1.83
C ILE A 56 -12.20 -2.88 0.34
N ASP A 57 -13.37 -3.01 -0.28
CA ASP A 57 -13.58 -2.55 -1.64
C ASP A 57 -13.87 -1.05 -1.64
N ILE A 58 -12.97 -0.26 -2.23
CA ILE A 58 -13.10 1.20 -2.28
C ILE A 58 -14.15 1.61 -3.32
N ASN A 59 -14.51 0.75 -4.27
CA ASN A 59 -15.52 1.06 -5.28
C ASN A 59 -16.93 1.17 -4.67
N GLU A 60 -17.16 0.57 -3.50
CA GLU A 60 -18.40 0.72 -2.74
C GLU A 60 -18.52 2.10 -2.05
N GLU A 61 -17.42 2.85 -1.95
CA GLU A 61 -17.39 4.15 -1.31
C GLU A 61 -17.88 5.28 -2.23
N LYS A 62 -18.58 6.24 -1.64
CA LYS A 62 -19.04 7.42 -2.38
C LYS A 62 -17.85 8.29 -2.75
N HIS A 63 -17.85 8.85 -3.96
CA HIS A 63 -16.82 9.81 -4.38
C HIS A 63 -16.61 10.96 -3.37
N LYS A 64 -17.70 11.45 -2.75
CA LYS A 64 -17.63 12.48 -1.69
C LYS A 64 -16.87 12.00 -0.44
N THR A 65 -16.95 10.71 -0.09
CA THR A 65 -16.17 10.11 1.00
C THR A 65 -14.68 10.19 0.68
N ILE A 66 -14.31 9.78 -0.55
CA ILE A 66 -12.92 9.83 -1.02
C ILE A 66 -12.37 11.26 -1.06
N GLU A 67 -13.16 12.22 -1.55
CA GLU A 67 -12.79 13.65 -1.50
C GLU A 67 -12.63 14.16 -0.06
N GLY A 68 -13.49 13.72 0.86
CA GLY A 68 -13.43 14.06 2.28
C GLY A 68 -12.12 13.63 2.97
N LEU A 69 -11.45 12.60 2.45
CA LEU A 69 -10.16 12.14 2.99
C LEU A 69 -9.08 13.23 2.94
N LYS A 70 -9.13 14.15 1.97
CA LYS A 70 -8.18 15.27 1.85
C LYS A 70 -8.23 16.23 3.05
N HIS A 71 -9.32 16.21 3.81
CA HIS A 71 -9.54 17.07 4.97
C HIS A 71 -9.69 16.29 6.28
N THR A 72 -9.43 14.97 6.25
CA THR A 72 -9.58 14.10 7.40
C THR A 72 -8.20 13.69 7.90
N PRO A 73 -7.78 14.07 9.13
CA PRO A 73 -6.50 13.66 9.67
C PRO A 73 -6.50 12.17 10.03
N ALA A 74 -5.37 11.69 10.55
CA ALA A 74 -5.15 10.30 10.91
C ALA A 74 -5.10 9.37 9.68
N ALA A 75 -5.31 8.06 9.87
CA ALA A 75 -5.29 7.05 8.82
C ALA A 75 -6.68 6.43 8.66
N ALA A 76 -7.36 6.72 7.55
CA ALA A 76 -8.73 6.28 7.30
C ALA A 76 -8.86 4.76 7.12
N LEU A 77 -7.83 4.10 6.60
CA LEU A 77 -7.78 2.63 6.48
C LEU A 77 -7.29 1.97 7.77
N GLY A 78 -7.00 2.75 8.82
CA GLY A 78 -6.21 2.28 9.94
C GLY A 78 -4.74 2.09 9.55
N THR A 79 -3.90 1.82 10.55
CA THR A 79 -2.46 1.63 10.35
C THR A 79 -1.93 0.68 11.42
N CYS A 80 -0.73 0.17 11.20
CA CYS A 80 -0.01 -0.63 12.19
C CYS A 80 1.47 -0.21 12.24
N ARG A 81 2.17 -0.68 13.27
CA ARG A 81 3.64 -0.62 13.38
C ARG A 81 4.29 -1.97 13.15
N TYR A 82 3.53 -2.92 12.61
CA TYR A 82 4.03 -4.25 12.33
C TYR A 82 5.08 -4.19 11.21
N LYS A 83 6.23 -4.80 11.45
CA LYS A 83 7.36 -4.84 10.53
C LYS A 83 7.73 -6.28 10.26
N ILE A 84 7.77 -6.64 8.98
CA ILE A 84 8.31 -7.92 8.53
C ILE A 84 9.81 -7.89 8.77
N ASP A 85 10.31 -8.72 9.68
CA ASP A 85 11.72 -8.70 10.10
C ASP A 85 12.58 -9.61 9.21
N PHE A 86 12.97 -9.06 8.06
CA PHE A 86 13.82 -9.74 7.08
C PHE A 86 15.23 -10.07 7.61
N LYS A 87 15.70 -9.43 8.68
CA LYS A 87 17.07 -9.58 9.18
C LYS A 87 17.17 -10.59 10.32
N LYS A 88 16.32 -10.46 11.34
CA LYS A 88 16.38 -11.30 12.55
C LYS A 88 15.54 -12.56 12.44
N LYS A 89 14.49 -12.56 11.59
CA LYS A 89 13.55 -13.69 11.44
C LYS A 89 13.30 -14.04 9.97
N PRO A 90 14.33 -14.38 9.19
CA PRO A 90 14.21 -14.57 7.74
C PRO A 90 13.20 -15.66 7.34
N GLU A 91 13.13 -16.78 8.07
CA GLU A 91 12.17 -17.86 7.80
C GLU A 91 10.72 -17.44 8.10
N HIS A 92 10.51 -16.57 9.08
CA HIS A 92 9.18 -16.02 9.35
C HIS A 92 8.78 -15.01 8.28
N ALA A 93 9.70 -14.10 7.94
CA ALA A 93 9.49 -13.14 6.87
C ALA A 93 9.19 -13.82 5.53
N ALA A 94 9.84 -14.95 5.22
CA ALA A 94 9.55 -15.72 4.02
C ALA A 94 8.10 -16.25 3.99
N ARG A 95 7.59 -16.74 5.12
CA ARG A 95 6.18 -17.19 5.26
C ARG A 95 5.19 -16.03 5.14
N GLU A 96 5.54 -14.87 5.68
CA GLU A 96 4.72 -13.66 5.54
C GLU A 96 4.70 -13.16 4.10
N MET A 97 5.84 -13.19 3.40
CA MET A 97 5.91 -12.89 1.98
C MET A 97 5.08 -13.88 1.16
N GLU A 98 5.15 -15.17 1.47
CA GLU A 98 4.28 -16.17 0.85
C GLU A 98 2.80 -15.83 1.04
N ARG A 99 2.38 -15.55 2.28
CA ARG A 99 1.00 -15.16 2.59
C ARG A 99 0.57 -13.89 1.86
N LEU A 100 1.42 -12.86 1.77
CA LEU A 100 1.11 -11.65 1.02
C LEU A 100 0.84 -11.94 -0.46
N PHE A 101 1.66 -12.78 -1.09
CA PHE A 101 1.48 -13.15 -2.49
C PHE A 101 0.29 -14.07 -2.72
N GLU A 102 -0.12 -14.89 -1.76
CA GLU A 102 -1.40 -15.62 -1.81
C GLU A 102 -2.56 -14.62 -1.87
N VAL A 103 -2.57 -13.61 -0.99
CA VAL A 103 -3.60 -12.56 -0.98
C VAL A 103 -3.57 -11.75 -2.27
N PHE A 104 -2.39 -11.35 -2.75
CA PHE A 104 -2.29 -10.62 -4.02
C PHE A 104 -2.83 -11.43 -5.19
N ALA A 105 -2.50 -12.72 -5.27
CA ALA A 105 -2.99 -13.59 -6.34
C ALA A 105 -4.50 -13.84 -6.23
N ALA A 106 -5.02 -14.04 -5.01
CA ALA A 106 -6.45 -14.30 -4.77
C ALA A 106 -7.33 -13.11 -5.20
N HIS A 107 -6.82 -11.89 -5.06
CA HIS A 107 -7.55 -10.65 -5.39
C HIS A 107 -7.06 -9.98 -6.69
N ASP A 108 -6.27 -10.69 -7.52
CA ASP A 108 -5.64 -10.17 -8.75
C ASP A 108 -4.95 -8.81 -8.57
N ILE A 109 -4.28 -8.60 -7.43
CA ILE A 109 -3.57 -7.36 -7.13
C ILE A 109 -2.33 -7.27 -8.02
N ARG A 110 -2.31 -6.29 -8.92
CA ARG A 110 -1.20 -5.97 -9.82
C ARG A 110 -0.54 -4.64 -9.52
N TYR A 111 -1.20 -3.81 -8.72
CA TYR A 111 -0.71 -2.50 -8.30
C TYR A 111 -0.76 -2.42 -6.78
N PHE A 112 0.37 -2.19 -6.12
CA PHE A 112 0.42 -2.05 -4.67
C PHE A 112 1.01 -0.70 -4.29
N PHE A 113 0.23 0.12 -3.58
CA PHE A 113 0.64 1.42 -3.08
C PHE A 113 0.73 1.38 -1.55
N TYR A 114 1.92 1.63 -1.00
CA TYR A 114 2.13 1.56 0.45
C TYR A 114 2.60 2.89 1.02
N ALA A 115 1.70 3.55 1.77
CA ALA A 115 1.94 4.85 2.36
C ALA A 115 2.61 4.74 3.73
N GLY A 116 3.82 5.28 3.86
CA GLY A 116 4.56 5.20 5.11
C GLY A 116 5.99 5.78 5.06
N GLY A 117 6.71 5.58 6.16
CA GLY A 117 8.09 6.06 6.33
C GLY A 117 9.13 5.06 5.84
N ASN A 118 10.38 5.24 6.27
CA ASN A 118 11.54 4.45 5.86
C ASN A 118 11.30 2.92 5.83
N ASP A 119 10.77 2.35 6.91
CA ASP A 119 10.50 0.91 7.03
C ASP A 119 9.43 0.41 6.05
N SER A 120 8.44 1.25 5.75
CA SER A 120 7.39 0.94 4.78
C SER A 120 7.97 0.94 3.36
N GLN A 121 8.91 1.83 3.06
CA GLN A 121 9.60 1.87 1.77
C GLN A 121 10.52 0.66 1.57
N ASP A 122 11.22 0.21 2.62
CA ASP A 122 11.99 -1.06 2.57
C ASP A 122 11.06 -2.25 2.32
N THR A 123 9.92 -2.31 3.02
CA THR A 123 8.92 -3.37 2.82
C THR A 123 8.38 -3.38 1.39
N ALA A 124 8.01 -2.21 0.84
CA ALA A 124 7.55 -2.08 -0.55
C ALA A 124 8.63 -2.56 -1.54
N HIS A 125 9.90 -2.19 -1.32
CA HIS A 125 11.01 -2.67 -2.14
C HIS A 125 11.19 -4.19 -2.06
N LYS A 126 11.05 -4.78 -0.87
CA LYS A 126 11.14 -6.24 -0.68
C LYS A 126 9.99 -6.99 -1.36
N ILE A 127 8.78 -6.44 -1.31
CA ILE A 127 7.63 -6.98 -2.05
C ILE A 127 7.91 -6.97 -3.56
N TYR A 128 8.42 -5.87 -4.10
CA TYR A 128 8.81 -5.79 -5.51
C TYR A 128 9.88 -6.85 -5.87
N GLN A 129 10.96 -6.93 -5.09
CA GLN A 129 12.01 -7.93 -5.33
C GLN A 129 11.47 -9.35 -5.33
N GLU A 130 10.56 -9.65 -4.43
CA GLU A 130 9.93 -10.96 -4.33
C GLU A 130 8.99 -11.25 -5.51
N SER A 131 8.27 -10.24 -6.01
CA SER A 131 7.44 -10.37 -7.20
C SER A 131 8.26 -10.79 -8.41
N GLN A 132 9.43 -10.18 -8.59
CA GLN A 132 10.34 -10.50 -9.68
C GLN A 132 10.83 -11.95 -9.60
N LYS A 133 11.20 -12.42 -8.40
CA LYS A 133 11.63 -13.81 -8.19
C LYS A 133 10.53 -14.82 -8.50
N ARG A 134 9.28 -14.48 -8.17
CA ARG A 134 8.11 -15.33 -8.38
C ARG A 134 7.58 -15.28 -9.81
N GLY A 135 8.09 -14.38 -10.65
CA GLY A 135 7.50 -14.09 -11.97
C GLY A 135 6.08 -13.52 -11.86
N TYR A 136 5.74 -12.93 -10.72
CA TYR A 136 4.44 -12.30 -10.50
C TYR A 136 4.51 -10.86 -10.99
N GLU A 137 3.92 -10.61 -12.16
CA GLU A 137 3.87 -9.27 -12.75
C GLU A 137 3.03 -8.34 -11.87
N MET A 138 3.68 -7.33 -11.30
CA MET A 138 3.04 -6.29 -10.49
C MET A 138 3.91 -5.03 -10.44
N ARG A 139 3.30 -3.91 -10.07
CA ARG A 139 3.93 -2.63 -9.80
C ARG A 139 3.78 -2.30 -8.33
N VAL A 140 4.88 -1.96 -7.67
CA VAL A 140 4.89 -1.64 -6.22
C VAL A 140 5.43 -0.24 -6.01
N MET A 141 4.59 0.65 -5.50
CA MET A 141 4.83 2.07 -5.35
C MET A 141 4.85 2.42 -3.87
N GLY A 142 5.99 2.94 -3.43
CA GLY A 142 6.11 3.61 -2.15
C GLY A 142 5.42 4.97 -2.19
N VAL A 143 4.54 5.26 -1.23
CA VAL A 143 3.95 6.60 -1.06
C VAL A 143 4.61 7.27 0.16
N PRO A 144 5.46 8.28 -0.03
CA PRO A 144 6.21 8.92 1.05
C PRO A 144 5.30 9.49 2.15
N LYS A 145 5.64 9.19 3.41
CA LYS A 145 5.03 9.79 4.60
C LYS A 145 6.01 9.77 5.76
N THR A 146 6.28 10.92 6.37
CA THR A 146 7.04 11.03 7.64
C THR A 146 6.95 12.46 8.14
N ILE A 147 6.67 12.64 9.44
CA ILE A 147 6.63 13.98 10.06
C ILE A 147 8.03 14.51 10.34
N ASP A 148 9.02 13.61 10.34
CA ASP A 148 10.41 13.90 10.70
C ASP A 148 11.21 14.44 9.49
N ASN A 149 10.59 14.48 8.30
CA ASN A 149 11.21 14.85 7.03
C ASN A 149 12.53 14.09 6.75
N ASP A 150 12.54 12.79 7.04
CA ASP A 150 13.75 11.96 7.09
C ASP A 150 13.84 10.93 5.93
N LEU A 151 12.95 10.99 4.94
CA LEU A 151 13.09 10.16 3.74
C LEU A 151 14.17 10.75 2.83
N PRO A 152 15.08 9.92 2.28
CA PRO A 152 16.11 10.40 1.38
C PRO A 152 15.51 10.85 0.03
N HIS A 153 16.29 11.65 -0.71
CA HIS A 153 16.01 12.13 -2.07
C HIS A 153 14.88 13.15 -2.23
N THR A 154 13.82 13.07 -1.42
CA THR A 154 12.79 14.11 -1.37
C THR A 154 13.26 15.28 -0.50
N ASP A 155 12.90 16.49 -0.90
CA ASP A 155 13.17 17.72 -0.13
C ASP A 155 12.17 17.88 1.04
N HIS A 156 10.92 17.49 0.80
CA HIS A 156 9.83 17.52 1.78
C HIS A 156 9.07 16.20 1.80
N CYS A 157 8.72 15.74 3.00
CA CYS A 157 7.90 14.57 3.23
C CYS A 157 6.46 14.98 3.57
N PRO A 158 5.44 14.29 3.04
CA PRO A 158 4.05 14.55 3.43
C PRO A 158 3.76 14.19 4.90
N GLY A 159 3.14 15.14 5.61
CA GLY A 159 2.66 15.00 6.99
C GLY A 159 3.49 15.75 8.01
#